data_AF-A0A7T8B7V5-F1
#
_entry.id   AF-A0A7T8B7V5-F1
#
_cell.length_a   1.000
_cell.length_b   1.000
_cell.length_c   1.000
_cell.angle_alpha   90.00
_cell.angle_beta   90.00
_cell.angle_gamma   90.00
#
_symmetry.space_group_name_H-M   'P 1'
#
loop_
_entity.id
_entity.type
_entity.pdbx_description
1 polymer ?
#
loop_
_entity_poly.entity_id
_entity_poly.type
_entity_poly.pdbx_seq_one_letter_code
_entity_poly.pdbx_strand_id
1 'polypeptide(L)'
;MKQIRWHRFSFFLFLGIYILNIPGGTVSAQQVDTEELEKGLNERIVFINYEGPHSRIETLDQIRGIGYSMGLAVKSGAIRNGSTGRYFIIHSVSAAEGDKLDADIMGLGIDIGVDHIRNLRLIIQGYLEGAYDYSVRDASLLAEYITIYNAVFRGSWNYFTSRYKTPVIGYLTPEKAGLSTRFDEWPGQTLMLIPMETGKPGSLSAVDTSSLTRPEIIEEMRKDDDRGIEQRKDMVDLKEREAEEAEQSAAVQREAIREEEKKIQEERAAAEQEQQRITEERQQVRESQDTTPEEKAQQEQQLDQREQAVEQKQEELTQREEALDEQRKEAQETQERADRKAEEAQQEREEIARDQQDIIVQQDAQTGAVTGVIGLRMADGNSRLGRVVKVNPSSGEELRTSALNTVSARTLSFSGTRILAVAGENRGSGAVRLVEINPDTLEMVKQGDDDIHPESLLWMNGNNIYAITVSSGSNYLTRFSIDLVRQARSAVPVHPYASVLFQGNMLLTQRNDGSVLILNPSDLTERKQ
;
A
#
# COMPACT_ATOMS: atom_id res chain seq x y z
N MET A 1 -38.86 -22.94 54.23
CA MET A 1 -39.98 -23.85 54.59
C MET A 1 -41.29 -23.09 54.54
N LYS A 2 -42.30 -23.64 53.83
CA LYS A 2 -43.76 -23.38 53.88
C LYS A 2 -44.20 -21.94 53.55
N GLN A 3 -44.73 -21.72 52.33
CA GLN A 3 -46.16 -21.80 51.93
C GLN A 3 -47.00 -20.73 52.64
N ILE A 4 -47.83 -19.95 51.92
CA ILE A 4 -49.19 -20.37 51.58
C ILE A 4 -49.73 -19.61 50.35
N ARG A 5 -50.53 -20.38 49.59
CA ARG A 5 -51.21 -20.11 48.33
C ARG A 5 -52.53 -19.35 48.52
N TRP A 6 -52.82 -18.53 47.50
CA TRP A 6 -54.08 -18.41 46.74
C TRP A 6 -55.30 -17.79 47.44
N HIS A 7 -56.05 -16.96 46.70
CA HIS A 7 -57.46 -17.22 46.37
C HIS A 7 -57.82 -16.58 45.03
N ARG A 8 -58.52 -17.36 44.20
CA ARG A 8 -59.13 -17.00 42.92
C ARG A 8 -60.49 -16.35 43.18
N PHE A 9 -60.94 -15.47 42.29
CA PHE A 9 -62.36 -15.36 41.97
C PHE A 9 -62.54 -15.02 40.49
N SER A 10 -63.23 -15.91 39.77
CA SER A 10 -63.78 -15.69 38.44
C SER A 10 -65.26 -15.32 38.61
N PHE A 11 -65.79 -14.40 37.79
CA PHE A 11 -67.01 -14.69 37.02
C PHE A 11 -67.23 -13.69 35.86
N PHE A 12 -67.77 -14.24 34.78
CA PHE A 12 -68.13 -13.70 33.47
C PHE A 12 -69.16 -12.55 33.51
N LEU A 13 -69.23 -11.68 32.49
CA LEU A 13 -70.10 -11.84 31.30
C LEU A 13 -70.19 -10.55 30.41
N PHE A 14 -69.89 -10.75 29.12
CA PHE A 14 -70.51 -10.19 27.89
C PHE A 14 -70.37 -8.72 27.40
N LEU A 15 -69.90 -8.68 26.13
CA LEU A 15 -70.46 -8.00 24.95
C LEU A 15 -69.93 -6.61 24.58
N GLY A 16 -69.21 -6.56 23.46
CA GLY A 16 -68.85 -5.32 22.77
C GLY A 16 -67.84 -5.52 21.65
N ILE A 17 -68.19 -6.31 20.63
CA ILE A 17 -67.44 -6.34 19.37
C ILE A 17 -67.77 -5.05 18.62
N TYR A 18 -66.77 -4.18 18.45
CA TYR A 18 -66.70 -3.28 17.30
C TYR A 18 -65.33 -3.41 16.67
N ILE A 19 -65.35 -3.96 15.47
CA ILE A 19 -64.21 -4.15 14.57
C ILE A 19 -63.84 -2.78 14.03
N LEU A 20 -62.62 -2.30 14.30
CA LEU A 20 -61.95 -1.34 13.45
C LEU A 20 -60.66 -1.98 12.94
N ASN A 21 -60.70 -2.34 11.65
CA ASN A 21 -59.58 -2.77 10.84
C ASN A 21 -58.51 -1.67 10.82
N ILE A 22 -57.33 -1.95 11.38
CA ILE A 22 -56.08 -1.29 11.00
C ILE A 22 -55.21 -2.38 10.36
N PRO A 23 -54.92 -2.33 9.06
CA PRO A 23 -54.12 -3.34 8.39
C PRO A 23 -52.69 -3.31 8.93
N GLY A 24 -52.19 -4.50 9.27
CA GLY A 24 -50.85 -4.72 9.79
C GLY A 24 -49.78 -4.23 8.83
N GLY A 25 -49.01 -3.25 9.29
CA GLY A 25 -47.71 -2.95 8.70
C GLY A 25 -46.79 -4.12 9.02
N THR A 26 -46.44 -4.89 8.00
CA THR A 26 -45.31 -5.79 8.03
C THR A 26 -44.06 -4.94 8.28
N VAL A 27 -43.51 -5.03 9.49
CA VAL A 27 -42.13 -4.61 9.75
C VAL A 27 -41.26 -5.56 8.93
N SER A 28 -40.91 -5.14 7.72
CA SER A 28 -39.81 -5.74 6.99
C SER A 28 -38.56 -5.35 7.75
N ALA A 29 -38.14 -6.21 8.67
CA ALA A 29 -36.77 -6.23 9.14
C ALA A 29 -35.92 -6.42 7.89
N GLN A 30 -35.27 -5.34 7.46
CA GLN A 30 -34.29 -5.36 6.39
C GLN A 30 -33.19 -6.32 6.89
N GLN A 31 -33.23 -7.56 6.41
CA GLN A 31 -32.09 -8.46 6.49
C GLN A 31 -31.00 -7.75 5.70
N VAL A 32 -30.13 -7.06 6.44
CA VAL A 32 -28.90 -6.52 5.90
C VAL A 32 -28.16 -7.72 5.35
N ASP A 33 -27.96 -7.71 4.04
CA ASP A 33 -27.29 -8.75 3.30
C ASP A 33 -25.84 -8.82 3.81
N THR A 34 -25.57 -9.72 4.75
CA THR A 34 -24.25 -9.89 5.35
C THR A 34 -23.22 -10.35 4.32
N GLU A 35 -23.65 -10.88 3.17
CA GLU A 35 -22.79 -11.22 2.04
C GLU A 35 -22.29 -9.98 1.26
N GLU A 36 -22.98 -8.83 1.29
CA GLU A 36 -22.43 -7.58 0.72
C GLU A 36 -21.50 -6.86 1.70
N LEU A 37 -21.74 -6.98 3.01
CA LEU A 37 -20.85 -6.41 4.03
C LEU A 37 -19.53 -7.18 4.16
N GLU A 38 -19.52 -8.49 3.89
CA GLU A 38 -18.28 -9.30 3.86
C GLU A 38 -17.47 -9.11 2.58
N LYS A 39 -18.08 -8.70 1.46
CA LYS A 39 -17.37 -8.40 0.20
C LYS A 39 -16.50 -7.14 0.27
N GLY A 40 -16.90 -6.14 1.05
CA GLY A 40 -16.10 -4.92 1.25
C GLY A 40 -14.83 -5.11 2.08
N LEU A 41 -14.68 -6.23 2.81
CA LEU A 41 -13.50 -6.53 3.63
C LEU A 41 -12.38 -7.24 2.86
N ASN A 42 -12.70 -7.81 1.68
CA ASN A 42 -11.75 -8.52 0.82
C ASN A 42 -11.33 -7.73 -0.42
N GLU A 43 -11.81 -6.49 -0.58
CA GLU A 43 -11.36 -5.62 -1.66
C GLU A 43 -10.03 -4.96 -1.28
N ARG A 44 -9.14 -4.84 -2.27
CA ARG A 44 -7.88 -4.10 -2.20
C ARG A 44 -8.19 -2.61 -1.97
N ILE A 45 -7.41 -1.96 -1.12
CA ILE A 45 -7.33 -0.50 -0.99
C ILE A 45 -6.84 0.05 -2.32
N VAL A 46 -7.79 0.50 -3.13
CA VAL A 46 -7.53 1.24 -4.37
C VAL A 46 -7.96 2.68 -4.14
N PHE A 47 -7.01 3.60 -4.23
CA PHE A 47 -7.31 5.03 -4.14
C PHE A 47 -8.03 5.49 -5.41
N ILE A 48 -9.26 5.96 -5.25
CA ILE A 48 -10.07 6.57 -6.30
C ILE A 48 -9.62 8.02 -6.44
N ASN A 49 -9.10 8.37 -7.62
CA ASN A 49 -8.57 9.70 -7.95
C ASN A 49 -9.54 10.46 -8.87
N TYR A 50 -9.39 11.78 -8.97
CA TYR A 50 -10.12 12.57 -9.95
C TYR A 50 -9.58 12.31 -11.37
N GLU A 51 -10.50 12.09 -12.33
CA GLU A 51 -10.16 11.83 -13.74
C GLU A 51 -10.70 12.92 -14.71
N GLY A 52 -11.25 14.00 -14.17
CA GLY A 52 -11.82 15.09 -14.98
C GLY A 52 -10.78 16.14 -15.42
N PRO A 53 -11.20 17.15 -16.21
CA PRO A 53 -10.32 18.20 -16.68
C PRO A 53 -9.87 19.11 -15.53
N HIS A 54 -8.56 19.31 -15.37
CA HIS A 54 -8.00 20.23 -14.39
C HIS A 54 -7.93 21.66 -14.93
N SER A 55 -8.34 22.63 -14.12
CA SER A 55 -8.23 24.07 -14.44
C SER A 55 -6.82 24.63 -14.16
N ARG A 56 -6.02 23.91 -13.38
CA ARG A 56 -4.65 24.25 -12.97
C ARG A 56 -3.84 22.97 -12.86
N ILE A 57 -2.60 23.00 -13.35
CA ILE A 57 -1.66 21.88 -13.24
C ILE A 57 -0.39 22.42 -12.56
N GLU A 58 -0.17 22.00 -11.33
CA GLU A 58 1.09 22.22 -10.61
C GLU A 58 2.18 21.26 -11.09
N THR A 59 3.42 21.73 -11.10
CA THR A 59 4.60 20.88 -11.35
C THR A 59 4.89 19.99 -10.14
N LEU A 60 5.60 18.88 -10.37
CA LEU A 60 6.03 17.97 -9.28
C LEU A 60 6.78 18.70 -8.17
N ASP A 61 7.70 19.61 -8.52
CA ASP A 61 8.46 20.40 -7.56
C ASP A 61 7.59 21.39 -6.77
N GLN A 62 6.56 21.96 -7.40
CA GLN A 62 5.62 22.83 -6.69
C GLN A 62 4.80 22.06 -5.66
N ILE A 63 4.34 20.86 -6.01
CA ILE A 63 3.56 20.00 -5.10
C ILE A 63 4.44 19.54 -3.94
N ARG A 64 5.62 18.99 -4.23
CA ARG A 64 6.61 18.59 -3.23
C ARG A 64 7.03 19.75 -2.33
N GLY A 65 7.18 20.95 -2.91
CA GLY A 65 7.55 22.17 -2.20
C GLY A 65 6.55 22.58 -1.11
N ILE A 66 5.27 22.23 -1.24
CA ILE A 66 4.25 22.45 -0.19
C ILE A 66 4.67 21.72 1.08
N GLY A 67 4.91 20.41 0.97
CA GLY A 67 5.36 19.57 2.07
C GLY A 67 6.69 20.02 2.65
N TYR A 68 7.67 20.26 1.78
CA TYR A 68 9.02 20.66 2.16
C TYR A 68 9.04 21.93 3.02
N SER A 69 8.25 22.93 2.66
CA SER A 69 8.15 24.16 3.45
C SER A 69 7.58 23.94 4.86
N MET A 70 6.60 23.05 5.01
CA MET A 70 6.06 22.67 6.32
C MET A 70 7.09 21.87 7.12
N GLY A 71 7.85 20.98 6.45
CA GLY A 71 8.90 20.19 7.06
C GLY A 71 10.01 21.05 7.64
N LEU A 72 10.51 22.03 6.88
CA LEU A 72 11.50 22.99 7.35
C LEU A 72 11.03 23.79 8.57
N ALA A 73 9.75 24.14 8.62
CA ALA A 73 9.19 24.84 9.78
C ALA A 73 9.20 23.95 11.03
N VAL A 74 8.80 22.68 10.92
CA VAL A 74 8.85 21.71 12.02
C VAL A 74 10.30 21.49 12.46
N LYS A 75 11.23 21.30 11.52
CA LYS A 75 12.67 21.20 11.79
C LYS A 75 13.21 22.42 12.54
N SER A 76 12.64 23.60 12.28
CA SER A 76 12.98 24.86 12.97
C SER A 76 12.24 25.05 14.32
N GLY A 77 11.54 24.03 14.80
CA GLY A 77 10.85 24.02 16.11
C GLY A 77 9.37 24.44 16.07
N ALA A 78 8.75 24.56 14.89
CA ALA A 78 7.33 24.88 14.82
C ALA A 78 6.47 23.68 15.22
N ILE A 79 5.66 23.83 16.27
CA ILE A 79 4.64 22.84 16.68
C ILE A 79 3.50 22.77 15.65
N ARG A 80 3.24 23.87 14.92
CA ARG A 80 2.20 23.94 13.90
C ARG A 80 2.64 24.81 12.74
N ASN A 81 2.35 24.36 11.52
CA ASN A 81 2.59 25.16 10.31
C ASN A 81 1.50 24.91 9.25
N GLY A 82 1.41 25.80 8.26
CA GLY A 82 0.42 25.73 7.19
C GLY A 82 -0.89 26.45 7.51
N SER A 83 -1.93 26.15 6.73
CA SER A 83 -3.26 26.76 6.83
C SER A 83 -4.33 25.69 7.03
N THR A 84 -5.20 25.87 8.03
CA THR A 84 -6.32 24.95 8.30
C THR A 84 -7.35 24.90 7.17
N GLY A 85 -7.39 25.92 6.31
CA GLY A 85 -8.19 25.90 5.09
C GLY A 85 -7.55 25.07 3.97
N ARG A 86 -6.22 24.88 3.98
CA ARG A 86 -5.47 24.13 2.96
C ARG A 86 -4.71 22.98 3.61
N TYR A 87 -3.39 22.91 3.44
CA TYR A 87 -2.54 21.91 4.08
C TYR A 87 -1.96 22.48 5.37
N PHE A 88 -1.95 21.68 6.44
CA PHE A 88 -1.29 22.01 7.68
C PHE A 88 -0.66 20.80 8.34
N ILE A 89 0.34 21.04 9.18
CA ILE A 89 1.01 20.04 9.99
C ILE A 89 0.91 20.42 11.47
N ILE A 90 0.76 19.42 12.33
CA ILE A 90 0.90 19.54 13.78
C ILE A 90 1.98 18.55 14.21
N HIS A 91 3.08 19.05 14.77
CA HIS A 91 4.13 18.23 15.36
C HIS A 91 3.81 18.02 16.84
N SER A 92 3.50 16.78 17.23
CA SER A 92 3.10 16.45 18.61
C SER A 92 4.07 15.45 19.23
N VAL A 93 5.09 16.00 19.88
CA VAL A 93 6.07 15.26 20.70
C VAL A 93 5.91 15.65 22.17
N SER A 94 5.75 14.67 23.05
CA SER A 94 5.63 14.88 24.50
C SER A 94 6.45 13.89 25.31
N ALA A 95 6.51 14.09 26.63
CA ALA A 95 7.12 13.13 27.57
C ALA A 95 6.59 11.70 27.35
N ALA A 96 7.37 10.71 27.75
CA ALA A 96 7.02 9.30 27.60
C ALA A 96 5.68 8.97 28.31
N GLU A 97 4.83 8.20 27.63
CA GLU A 97 3.53 7.73 28.15
C GLU A 97 3.43 6.22 27.87
N GLY A 98 4.24 5.43 28.61
CA GLY A 98 4.45 4.01 28.28
C GLY A 98 5.00 3.85 26.86
N ASP A 99 4.53 2.83 26.14
CA ASP A 99 4.98 2.49 24.78
C ASP A 99 4.18 3.22 23.68
N LYS A 100 3.49 4.30 24.03
CA LYS A 100 2.67 5.07 23.09
C LYS A 100 3.52 6.02 22.25
N LEU A 101 3.11 6.17 20.99
CA LEU A 101 3.84 6.96 20.00
C LEU A 101 3.46 8.44 20.02
N ASP A 102 4.47 9.26 19.74
CA ASP A 102 4.28 10.61 19.22
C ASP A 102 3.86 10.55 17.73
N ALA A 103 3.42 11.68 17.17
CA ALA A 103 3.07 11.75 15.77
C ALA A 103 3.19 13.16 15.20
N ASP A 104 3.44 13.22 13.90
CA ASP A 104 3.04 14.37 13.10
C ASP A 104 1.66 14.14 12.50
N ILE A 105 0.82 15.17 12.52
CA ILE A 105 -0.54 15.11 12.01
C ILE A 105 -0.66 16.04 10.81
N MET A 106 -0.79 15.46 9.62
CA MET A 106 -1.03 16.20 8.39
C MET A 106 -2.53 16.33 8.14
N GLY A 107 -3.03 17.55 8.24
CA GLY A 107 -4.43 17.85 8.00
C GLY A 107 -4.71 18.37 6.59
N LEU A 108 -5.81 17.90 6.00
CA LEU A 108 -6.33 18.38 4.72
C LEU A 108 -7.59 19.21 4.97
N GLY A 109 -7.44 20.53 4.83
CA GLY A 109 -8.50 21.52 4.95
C GLY A 109 -9.51 21.46 3.79
N ILE A 110 -10.56 22.28 3.87
CA ILE A 110 -11.67 22.23 2.90
C ILE A 110 -11.30 22.78 1.51
N ASP A 111 -10.29 23.67 1.44
CA ASP A 111 -9.81 24.35 0.21
C ASP A 111 -8.50 23.74 -0.31
N ILE A 112 -8.27 22.43 -0.06
CA ILE A 112 -7.18 21.70 -0.69
C ILE A 112 -7.44 21.53 -2.19
N GLY A 113 -6.37 21.49 -2.97
CA GLY A 113 -6.43 21.26 -4.42
C GLY A 113 -5.95 19.88 -4.84
N VAL A 114 -5.57 19.02 -3.87
CA VAL A 114 -5.07 17.67 -4.16
C VAL A 114 -6.23 16.72 -4.37
N ASP A 115 -6.21 16.02 -5.50
CA ASP A 115 -7.27 15.15 -5.98
C ASP A 115 -6.73 13.79 -6.50
N HIS A 116 -5.43 13.58 -6.35
CA HIS A 116 -4.73 12.36 -6.73
C HIS A 116 -3.75 11.92 -5.64
N ILE A 117 -3.77 10.64 -5.28
CA ILE A 117 -2.91 10.03 -4.27
C ILE A 117 -1.41 10.25 -4.54
N ARG A 118 -0.98 10.29 -5.81
CA ARG A 118 0.41 10.56 -6.17
C ARG A 118 0.85 11.96 -5.73
N ASN A 119 -0.03 12.94 -5.90
CA ASN A 119 0.23 14.31 -5.48
C ASN A 119 0.25 14.43 -3.96
N LEU A 120 -0.63 13.70 -3.26
CA LEU A 120 -0.61 13.64 -1.79
C LEU A 120 0.68 13.01 -1.27
N ARG A 121 1.13 11.90 -1.87
CA ARG A 121 2.40 11.25 -1.56
C ARG A 121 3.59 12.19 -1.81
N LEU A 122 3.58 13.00 -2.87
CA LEU A 122 4.61 14.02 -3.10
C LEU A 122 4.66 15.10 -2.01
N ILE A 123 3.50 15.51 -1.47
CA ILE A 123 3.45 16.46 -0.34
C ILE A 123 4.04 15.79 0.92
N ILE A 124 3.67 14.54 1.21
CA ILE A 124 4.23 13.80 2.36
C ILE A 124 5.74 13.59 2.18
N GLN A 125 6.17 13.19 0.99
CA GLN A 125 7.58 13.03 0.64
C GLN A 125 8.36 14.32 0.89
N GLY A 126 7.90 15.44 0.34
CA GLY A 126 8.54 16.74 0.55
C GLY A 126 8.61 17.11 2.04
N TYR A 127 7.55 16.82 2.79
CA TYR A 127 7.54 17.02 4.24
C TYR A 127 8.63 16.22 4.95
N LEU A 128 8.76 14.92 4.66
CA LEU A 128 9.77 14.05 5.25
C LEU A 128 11.20 14.47 4.88
N GLU A 129 11.42 14.89 3.63
CA GLU A 129 12.69 15.48 3.18
C GLU A 129 13.03 16.75 4.00
N GLY A 130 12.05 17.64 4.23
CA GLY A 130 12.27 18.91 4.91
C GLY A 130 12.38 18.81 6.43
N ALA A 131 11.61 17.92 7.05
CA ALA A 131 11.54 17.76 8.51
C ALA A 131 12.69 16.89 9.05
N TYR A 132 12.97 15.78 8.36
CA TYR A 132 13.78 14.69 8.89
C TYR A 132 14.98 14.32 8.01
N ASP A 133 15.21 15.04 6.91
CA ASP A 133 16.32 14.83 5.97
C ASP A 133 16.34 13.44 5.31
N TYR A 134 15.20 12.77 5.21
CA TYR A 134 15.10 11.54 4.43
C TYR A 134 15.52 11.77 2.98
N SER A 135 16.20 10.78 2.38
CA SER A 135 16.48 10.80 0.96
C SER A 135 15.18 10.81 0.14
N VAL A 136 15.22 11.31 -1.09
CA VAL A 136 14.06 11.31 -2.00
C VAL A 136 13.43 9.91 -2.13
N ARG A 137 14.27 8.87 -2.19
CA ARG A 137 13.81 7.47 -2.29
C ARG A 137 13.11 7.03 -1.00
N ASP A 138 13.75 7.24 0.14
CA ASP A 138 13.22 6.80 1.44
C ASP A 138 11.95 7.57 1.81
N ALA A 139 11.93 8.88 1.57
CA ALA A 139 10.74 9.72 1.76
C ALA A 139 9.57 9.28 0.87
N SER A 140 9.84 8.88 -0.38
CA SER A 140 8.80 8.39 -1.30
C SER A 140 8.24 7.06 -0.83
N LEU A 141 9.11 6.14 -0.41
CA LEU A 141 8.74 4.86 0.17
C LEU A 141 7.85 5.04 1.41
N LEU A 142 8.32 5.84 2.37
CA LEU A 142 7.57 6.14 3.60
C LEU A 142 6.23 6.81 3.30
N ALA A 143 6.16 7.75 2.35
CA ALA A 143 4.91 8.39 1.94
C ALA A 143 3.87 7.38 1.44
N GLU A 144 4.29 6.36 0.69
CA GLU A 144 3.42 5.26 0.27
C GLU A 144 2.87 4.49 1.48
N TYR A 145 3.75 3.99 2.35
CA TYR A 145 3.35 3.27 3.55
C TYR A 145 2.46 4.10 4.49
N ILE A 146 2.75 5.39 4.68
CA ILE A 146 1.94 6.32 5.48
C ILE A 146 0.52 6.43 4.91
N THR A 147 0.37 6.53 3.58
CA THR A 147 -0.97 6.59 2.98
C THR A 147 -1.75 5.31 3.15
N ILE A 148 -1.10 4.14 3.04
CA ILE A 148 -1.74 2.84 3.25
C ILE A 148 -2.12 2.67 4.73
N TYR A 149 -1.19 2.97 5.65
CA TYR A 149 -1.42 2.96 7.10
C TYR A 149 -2.65 3.76 7.50
N ASN A 150 -2.76 5.00 7.00
CA ASN A 150 -3.89 5.87 7.31
C ASN A 150 -5.20 5.42 6.66
N ALA A 151 -5.15 4.72 5.53
CA ALA A 151 -6.33 4.13 4.91
C ALA A 151 -6.82 2.89 5.66
N VAL A 152 -5.91 1.98 6.03
CA VAL A 152 -6.19 0.77 6.81
C VAL A 152 -6.86 1.11 8.15
N PHE A 153 -6.33 2.12 8.86
CA PHE A 153 -6.85 2.50 10.18
C PHE A 153 -7.85 3.66 10.15
N ARG A 154 -8.39 4.04 8.99
CA ARG A 154 -9.34 5.14 8.86
C ARG A 154 -10.51 4.99 9.84
N GLY A 155 -10.72 6.01 10.67
CA GLY A 155 -11.81 6.02 11.67
C GLY A 155 -11.67 5.02 12.81
N SER A 156 -10.56 4.26 12.88
CA SER A 156 -10.33 3.23 13.91
C SER A 156 -9.90 3.88 15.23
N TRP A 157 -10.84 4.54 15.92
CA TRP A 157 -10.55 5.35 17.11
C TRP A 157 -9.92 4.56 18.27
N ASN A 158 -10.38 3.33 18.51
CA ASN A 158 -9.81 2.47 19.54
C ASN A 158 -8.35 2.13 19.25
N TYR A 159 -8.02 1.90 17.97
CA TYR A 159 -6.64 1.67 17.56
C TYR A 159 -5.78 2.90 17.86
N PHE A 160 -6.20 4.09 17.41
CA PHE A 160 -5.44 5.32 17.64
C PHE A 160 -5.24 5.60 19.15
N THR A 161 -6.29 5.55 19.96
CA THR A 161 -6.20 5.82 21.41
C THR A 161 -5.35 4.81 22.18
N SER A 162 -5.26 3.57 21.69
CA SER A 162 -4.36 2.55 22.23
C SER A 162 -2.89 2.79 21.85
N ARG A 163 -2.63 3.33 20.65
CA ARG A 163 -1.28 3.41 20.07
C ARG A 163 -0.57 4.75 20.32
N TYR A 164 -1.30 5.85 20.39
CA TYR A 164 -0.71 7.20 20.45
C TYR A 164 -0.91 7.89 21.79
N LYS A 165 0.04 8.77 22.13
CA LYS A 165 0.02 9.54 23.37
C LYS A 165 -1.18 10.48 23.45
N THR A 166 -1.59 10.82 24.66
CA THR A 166 -2.76 11.66 24.92
C THR A 166 -2.72 13.00 24.17
N PRO A 167 -1.57 13.72 24.06
CA PRO A 167 -1.49 14.96 23.28
C PRO A 167 -1.79 14.77 21.78
N VAL A 168 -1.33 13.68 21.16
CA VAL A 168 -1.63 13.35 19.76
C VAL A 168 -3.13 13.16 19.57
N ILE A 169 -3.76 12.36 20.45
CA ILE A 169 -5.20 12.11 20.43
C ILE A 169 -6.01 13.40 20.59
N GLY A 170 -5.52 14.35 21.41
CA GLY A 170 -6.16 15.65 21.61
C GLY A 170 -6.30 16.49 20.34
N TYR A 171 -5.53 16.21 19.29
CA TYR A 171 -5.62 16.89 18.00
C TYR A 171 -6.49 16.17 16.96
N LEU A 172 -6.91 14.94 17.26
CA LEU A 172 -7.69 14.10 16.34
C LEU A 172 -9.18 14.16 16.66
N THR A 173 -9.99 13.83 15.66
CA THR A 173 -11.40 13.48 15.87
C THR A 173 -11.69 12.13 15.21
N PRO A 174 -12.60 11.31 15.77
CA PRO A 174 -12.91 9.99 15.23
C PRO A 174 -13.29 10.03 13.74
N GLU A 175 -14.04 11.06 13.35
CA GLU A 175 -14.56 11.20 12.01
C GLU A 175 -13.49 11.57 11.00
N LYS A 176 -12.35 12.15 11.42
CA LYS A 176 -11.31 12.67 10.51
C LYS A 176 -9.99 11.90 10.59
N ALA A 177 -9.76 11.12 11.64
CA ALA A 177 -8.52 10.39 11.83
C ALA A 177 -8.32 9.33 10.73
N GLY A 178 -7.17 9.39 10.05
CA GLY A 178 -6.81 8.56 8.91
C GLY A 178 -7.10 9.21 7.55
N LEU A 179 -7.03 8.41 6.48
CA LEU A 179 -7.22 8.84 5.09
C LEU A 179 -8.33 8.02 4.41
N SER A 180 -9.27 8.65 3.70
CA SER A 180 -10.23 7.91 2.87
C SER A 180 -9.55 7.37 1.60
N THR A 181 -10.07 6.28 1.02
CA THR A 181 -9.64 5.82 -0.31
C THR A 181 -10.19 6.68 -1.44
N ARG A 182 -11.14 7.58 -1.16
CA ARG A 182 -11.78 8.44 -2.16
C ARG A 182 -11.33 9.89 -2.05
N PHE A 183 -10.82 10.46 -3.15
CA PHE A 183 -10.29 11.83 -3.17
C PHE A 183 -11.34 12.89 -2.78
N ASP A 184 -12.61 12.69 -3.13
CA ASP A 184 -13.70 13.63 -2.85
C ASP A 184 -14.09 13.69 -1.36
N GLU A 185 -13.62 12.72 -0.57
CA GLU A 185 -13.81 12.66 0.88
C GLU A 185 -12.60 13.21 1.66
N TRP A 186 -11.54 13.68 0.99
CA TRP A 186 -10.38 14.24 1.67
C TRP A 186 -10.60 15.66 2.23
N PRO A 187 -11.17 16.61 1.47
CA PRO A 187 -11.22 18.01 1.90
C PRO A 187 -11.98 18.22 3.21
N GLY A 188 -11.28 18.73 4.22
CA GLY A 188 -11.83 19.05 5.54
C GLY A 188 -12.13 17.84 6.43
N GLN A 189 -11.91 16.62 5.95
CA GLN A 189 -12.30 15.35 6.61
C GLN A 189 -11.12 14.39 6.84
N THR A 190 -9.90 14.88 6.71
CA THR A 190 -8.68 14.07 6.83
C THR A 190 -7.69 14.69 7.81
N LEU A 191 -7.27 13.87 8.78
CA LEU A 191 -6.14 14.08 9.69
C LEU A 191 -5.28 12.81 9.62
N MET A 192 -4.27 12.83 8.77
CA MET A 192 -3.34 11.71 8.62
C MET A 192 -2.27 11.75 9.70
N LEU A 193 -1.97 10.60 10.27
CA LEU A 193 -0.91 10.43 11.25
C LEU A 193 0.36 9.90 10.57
N ILE A 194 1.49 10.48 10.94
CA ILE A 194 2.82 9.95 10.66
C ILE A 194 3.38 9.49 12.00
N PRO A 195 3.44 8.17 12.28
CA PRO A 195 3.90 7.66 13.55
C PRO A 195 5.39 7.97 13.74
N MET A 196 5.76 8.51 14.91
CA MET A 196 7.15 8.86 15.23
C MET A 196 7.77 7.82 16.16
N GLU A 197 9.02 7.47 15.88
CA GLU A 197 9.85 6.65 16.79
C GLU A 197 10.74 7.56 17.63
N THR A 198 11.69 8.26 16.98
CA THR A 198 12.53 9.24 17.67
C THR A 198 12.07 10.68 17.48
N GLY A 199 11.42 10.99 16.35
CA GLY A 199 11.05 12.36 15.95
C GLY A 199 12.23 13.33 15.83
N LYS A 200 13.48 12.82 15.77
CA LYS A 200 14.69 13.66 15.70
C LYS A 200 15.04 13.97 14.24
N PRO A 201 15.19 15.25 13.85
CA PRO A 201 15.66 15.62 12.53
C PRO A 201 17.01 14.97 12.18
N GLY A 202 17.14 14.48 10.95
CA GLY A 202 18.39 13.90 10.45
C GLY A 202 18.66 12.46 10.86
N SER A 203 17.74 11.79 11.56
CA SER A 203 17.83 10.35 11.85
C SER A 203 16.94 9.56 10.91
N LEU A 204 17.45 8.43 10.40
CA LEU A 204 16.62 7.49 9.64
C LEU A 204 15.49 6.89 10.48
N SER A 205 15.62 6.90 11.81
CA SER A 205 14.60 6.42 12.76
C SER A 205 13.64 7.52 13.25
N ALA A 206 13.45 8.61 12.49
CA ALA A 206 12.47 9.63 12.87
C ALA A 206 11.03 9.06 12.84
N VAL A 207 10.68 8.39 11.74
CA VAL A 207 9.38 7.73 11.52
C VAL A 207 9.42 6.30 12.08
N ASP A 208 8.35 5.86 12.73
CA ASP A 208 8.21 4.48 13.20
C ASP A 208 7.82 3.52 12.07
N THR A 209 8.83 2.93 11.44
CA THR A 209 8.67 1.90 10.41
C THR A 209 8.00 0.63 10.92
N SER A 210 8.04 0.32 12.23
CA SER A 210 7.38 -0.87 12.78
C SER A 210 5.86 -0.73 12.75
N SER A 211 5.32 0.47 13.00
CA SER A 211 3.89 0.74 12.84
C SER A 211 3.45 0.72 11.37
N LEU A 212 4.33 1.14 10.46
CA LEU A 212 4.04 1.19 9.04
C LEU A 212 4.05 -0.21 8.39
N THR A 213 4.81 -1.17 8.92
CA THR A 213 4.87 -2.55 8.38
C THR A 213 4.09 -3.58 9.21
N ARG A 214 3.11 -3.16 10.01
CA ARG A 214 2.28 -4.11 10.76
C ARG A 214 1.57 -5.10 9.81
N PRO A 215 1.21 -6.30 10.29
CA PRO A 215 0.61 -7.33 9.45
C PRO A 215 -0.59 -6.86 8.64
N GLU A 216 -1.42 -5.97 9.18
CA GLU A 216 -2.60 -5.44 8.48
C GLU A 216 -2.22 -4.59 7.26
N ILE A 217 -1.09 -3.86 7.30
CA ILE A 217 -0.59 -3.08 6.17
C ILE A 217 0.07 -4.02 5.15
N ILE A 218 0.89 -4.97 5.60
CA ILE A 218 1.57 -5.91 4.72
C ILE A 218 0.56 -6.78 3.97
N GLU A 219 -0.51 -7.21 4.65
CA GLU A 219 -1.56 -7.98 4.01
C GLU A 219 -2.29 -7.15 2.95
N GLU A 220 -2.47 -5.86 3.17
CA GLU A 220 -3.00 -4.97 2.15
C GLU A 220 -2.08 -4.89 0.92
N MET A 221 -0.76 -4.75 1.13
CA MET A 221 0.20 -4.76 0.01
C MET A 221 0.26 -6.11 -0.71
N ARG A 222 0.03 -7.22 -0.01
CA ARG A 222 -0.02 -8.56 -0.60
C ARG A 222 -1.20 -8.77 -1.57
N LYS A 223 -2.21 -7.88 -1.55
CA LYS A 223 -3.31 -7.91 -2.51
C LYS A 223 -2.92 -7.39 -3.90
N ASP A 224 -1.74 -6.78 -4.04
CA ASP A 224 -1.18 -6.41 -5.35
C ASP A 224 -0.68 -7.66 -6.09
N ASP A 225 -0.70 -7.65 -7.42
CA ASP A 225 -0.28 -8.81 -8.25
C ASP A 225 1.18 -9.22 -7.98
N ASP A 226 2.03 -8.23 -7.71
CA ASP A 226 3.44 -8.42 -7.33
C ASP A 226 3.63 -8.49 -5.81
N ARG A 227 2.54 -8.51 -5.03
CA ARG A 227 2.49 -8.54 -3.56
C ARG A 227 3.32 -7.44 -2.89
N GLY A 228 3.55 -6.33 -3.59
CA GLY A 228 4.37 -5.20 -3.15
C GLY A 228 5.81 -5.57 -2.84
N ILE A 229 6.36 -6.60 -3.50
CA ILE A 229 7.66 -7.19 -3.14
C ILE A 229 8.80 -6.18 -3.19
N GLU A 230 8.85 -5.32 -4.22
CA GLU A 230 9.96 -4.36 -4.36
C GLU A 230 9.90 -3.27 -3.28
N GLN A 231 8.71 -2.75 -2.97
CA GLN A 231 8.51 -1.78 -1.90
C GLN A 231 8.85 -2.38 -0.52
N ARG A 232 8.49 -3.65 -0.30
CA ARG A 232 8.81 -4.36 0.93
C ARG A 232 10.31 -4.63 1.07
N LYS A 233 11.02 -4.94 -0.02
CA LYS A 233 12.50 -5.02 -0.02
C LYS A 233 13.13 -3.67 0.31
N ASP A 234 12.65 -2.59 -0.31
CA ASP A 234 13.14 -1.23 -0.02
C ASP A 234 12.92 -0.85 1.46
N MET A 235 11.82 -1.31 2.06
CA MET A 235 11.55 -1.12 3.49
C MET A 235 12.47 -1.96 4.38
N VAL A 236 12.77 -3.21 4.01
CA VAL A 236 13.78 -4.03 4.68
C VAL A 236 15.15 -3.34 4.62
N ASP A 237 15.58 -2.88 3.44
CA ASP A 237 16.83 -2.14 3.27
C ASP A 237 16.89 -0.85 4.09
N LEU A 238 15.75 -0.16 4.29
CA LEU A 238 15.66 0.99 5.18
C LEU A 238 15.83 0.57 6.64
N LYS A 239 15.13 -0.48 7.10
CA LYS A 239 15.25 -1.00 8.48
C LYS A 239 16.65 -1.53 8.80
N GLU A 240 17.32 -2.18 7.86
CA GLU A 240 18.71 -2.62 8.02
C GLU A 240 19.64 -1.41 8.25
N ARG A 241 19.44 -0.31 7.51
CA ARG A 241 20.19 0.95 7.72
C ARG A 241 19.82 1.63 9.04
N GLU A 242 18.55 1.62 9.45
CA GLU A 242 18.12 2.12 10.76
C GLU A 242 18.80 1.35 11.90
N ALA A 243 18.87 0.02 11.78
CA ALA A 243 19.54 -0.83 12.75
C ALA A 243 21.04 -0.51 12.84
N GLU A 244 21.72 -0.36 11.69
CA GLU A 244 23.14 -0.02 11.64
C GLU A 244 23.43 1.37 12.25
N GLU A 245 22.62 2.39 11.93
CA GLU A 245 22.75 3.73 12.52
C GLU A 245 22.59 3.69 14.05
N ALA A 246 21.59 2.95 14.54
CA ALA A 246 21.33 2.80 15.96
C ALA A 246 22.46 2.02 16.67
N GLU A 247 22.97 0.95 16.06
CA GLU A 247 24.10 0.17 16.60
C GLU A 247 25.36 1.03 16.72
N GLN A 248 25.69 1.79 15.66
CA GLN A 248 26.83 2.71 15.67
C GLN A 248 26.67 3.80 16.74
N SER A 249 25.48 4.38 16.87
CA SER A 249 25.17 5.38 17.89
C SER A 249 25.34 4.80 19.31
N ALA A 250 24.79 3.62 19.57
CA ALA A 250 24.93 2.93 20.85
C ALA A 250 26.40 2.59 21.16
N ALA A 251 27.19 2.19 20.16
CA ALA A 251 28.62 1.93 20.32
C ALA A 251 29.40 3.19 20.72
N VAL A 252 29.12 4.33 20.07
CA VAL A 252 29.72 5.63 20.40
C VAL A 252 29.33 6.07 21.82
N GLN A 253 28.06 5.95 22.19
CA GLN A 253 27.58 6.26 23.54
C GLN A 253 28.28 5.38 24.59
N ARG A 254 28.40 4.07 24.37
CA ARG A 254 29.09 3.14 25.29
C ARG A 254 30.57 3.44 25.44
N GLU A 255 31.25 3.89 24.38
CA GLU A 255 32.65 4.30 24.46
C GLU A 255 32.79 5.59 25.29
N ALA A 256 31.94 6.59 25.04
CA ALA A 256 31.91 7.82 25.83
C ALA A 256 31.63 7.54 27.32
N ILE A 257 30.69 6.64 27.62
CA ILE A 257 30.38 6.20 28.98
C ILE A 257 31.59 5.54 29.64
N ARG A 258 32.31 4.66 28.94
CA ARG A 258 33.51 3.97 29.46
C ARG A 258 34.64 4.95 29.79
N GLU A 259 34.87 5.93 28.92
CA GLU A 259 35.88 6.97 29.15
C GLU A 259 35.51 7.88 30.33
N GLU A 260 34.24 8.25 30.46
CA GLU A 260 33.77 9.07 31.57
C GLU A 260 33.79 8.31 32.91
N GLU A 261 33.40 7.03 32.91
CA GLU A 261 33.50 6.15 34.08
C GLU A 261 34.94 6.06 34.59
N LYS A 262 35.91 5.91 33.68
CA LYS A 262 37.32 5.88 34.03
C LYS A 262 37.78 7.19 34.68
N LYS A 263 37.37 8.34 34.15
CA LYS A 263 37.69 9.65 34.74
C LYS A 263 37.09 9.81 36.13
N ILE A 264 35.82 9.43 36.31
CA ILE A 264 35.15 9.47 37.62
C ILE A 264 35.89 8.59 38.63
N GLN A 265 36.30 7.38 38.24
CA GLN A 265 37.07 6.48 39.10
C GLN A 265 38.44 7.08 39.49
N GLU A 266 39.17 7.65 38.53
CA GLU A 266 40.46 8.32 38.80
C GLU A 266 40.30 9.53 39.72
N GLU A 267 39.28 10.37 39.48
CA GLU A 267 39.00 11.55 40.30
C GLU A 267 38.52 11.20 41.72
N ARG A 268 37.72 10.14 41.86
CA ARG A 268 37.27 9.61 43.16
C ARG A 268 38.45 9.05 43.96
N ALA A 269 39.32 8.26 43.32
CA ALA A 269 40.53 7.75 43.98
C ALA A 269 41.45 8.89 44.45
N ALA A 270 41.60 9.96 43.66
CA ALA A 270 42.37 11.13 44.05
C ALA A 270 41.74 11.90 45.23
N ALA A 271 40.41 12.04 45.24
CA ALA A 271 39.67 12.66 46.34
C ALA A 271 39.81 11.86 47.65
N GLU A 272 39.71 10.53 47.58
CA GLU A 272 39.93 9.63 48.73
C GLU A 272 41.35 9.72 49.28
N GLN A 273 42.37 9.76 48.41
CA GLN A 273 43.76 9.94 48.82
C GLN A 273 44.00 11.31 49.49
N GLU A 274 43.41 12.38 48.96
CA GLU A 274 43.52 13.70 49.57
C GLU A 274 42.82 13.76 50.93
N GLN A 275 41.66 13.12 51.09
CA GLN A 275 40.97 13.02 52.38
C GLN A 275 41.81 12.26 53.43
N GLN A 276 42.48 11.18 53.02
CA GLN A 276 43.41 10.45 53.89
C GLN A 276 44.57 11.33 54.32
N ARG A 277 45.19 12.07 53.38
CA ARG A 277 46.26 13.02 53.68
C ARG A 277 45.81 14.13 54.64
N ILE A 278 44.62 14.71 54.43
CA ILE A 278 44.06 15.72 55.33
C ILE A 278 43.90 15.14 56.74
N THR A 279 43.42 13.90 56.86
CA THR A 279 43.25 13.22 58.15
C THR A 279 44.58 13.01 58.88
N GLU A 280 45.61 12.54 58.16
CA GLU A 280 46.97 12.36 58.69
C GLU A 280 47.62 13.70 59.09
N GLU A 281 47.55 14.71 58.22
CA GLU A 281 48.07 16.06 58.50
C GLU A 281 47.35 16.69 59.70
N ARG A 282 46.03 16.52 59.83
CA ARG A 282 45.25 17.00 60.99
C ARG A 282 45.67 16.32 62.29
N GLN A 283 46.01 15.02 62.25
CA GLN A 283 46.53 14.32 63.42
C GLN A 283 47.93 14.84 63.83
N GLN A 284 48.82 15.07 62.85
CA GLN A 284 50.16 15.63 63.10
C GLN A 284 50.10 17.04 63.72
N VAL A 285 49.22 17.91 63.23
CA VAL A 285 49.01 19.27 63.77
C VAL A 285 48.54 19.21 65.23
N ARG A 286 47.65 18.25 65.57
CA ARG A 286 47.17 18.04 66.95
C ARG A 286 48.28 17.60 67.89
N GLU A 287 49.12 16.65 67.47
CA GLU A 287 50.18 16.04 68.29
C GLU A 287 51.46 16.91 68.41
N SER A 288 51.67 17.87 67.51
CA SER A 288 52.83 18.80 67.53
C SER A 288 52.95 19.59 68.84
N GLN A 289 54.12 19.57 69.49
CA GLN A 289 54.42 20.35 70.70
C GLN A 289 55.18 21.67 70.41
N ASP A 290 55.75 21.83 69.20
CA ASP A 290 56.66 22.93 68.84
C ASP A 290 55.98 24.11 68.12
N THR A 291 54.70 23.99 67.77
CA THR A 291 53.92 25.04 67.05
C THR A 291 53.08 25.87 68.00
N THR A 292 53.02 27.18 67.76
CA THR A 292 52.21 28.11 68.58
C THR A 292 50.70 27.90 68.37
N PRO A 293 49.83 28.31 69.33
CA PRO A 293 48.38 28.18 69.19
C PRO A 293 47.80 28.90 67.95
N GLU A 294 48.38 30.04 67.56
CA GLU A 294 47.96 30.77 66.35
C GLU A 294 48.32 30.04 65.05
N GLU A 295 49.50 29.42 64.98
CA GLU A 295 49.92 28.62 63.81
C GLU A 295 49.08 27.35 63.66
N LYS A 296 48.75 26.68 64.77
CA LYS A 296 47.84 25.51 64.76
C LYS A 296 46.45 25.90 64.23
N ALA A 297 45.91 27.04 64.67
CA ALA A 297 44.61 27.52 64.22
C ALA A 297 44.60 27.84 62.71
N GLN A 298 45.68 28.42 62.18
CA GLN A 298 45.80 28.69 60.74
C GLN A 298 45.92 27.39 59.91
N GLN A 299 46.67 26.40 60.38
CA GLN A 299 46.80 25.10 59.71
C GLN A 299 45.48 24.32 59.74
N GLU A 300 44.76 24.33 60.86
CA GLU A 300 43.46 23.67 60.98
C GLU A 300 42.42 24.33 60.06
N GLN A 301 42.43 25.66 59.94
CA GLN A 301 41.58 26.38 58.99
C GLN A 301 41.90 26.06 57.51
N GLN A 302 43.18 25.85 57.16
CA GLN A 302 43.57 25.41 55.80
C GLN A 302 43.13 23.97 55.50
N LEU A 303 43.20 23.09 56.50
CA LEU A 303 42.73 21.70 56.38
C LEU A 303 41.20 21.65 56.24
N ASP A 304 40.46 22.47 56.99
CA ASP A 304 39.01 22.60 56.85
C ASP A 304 38.61 23.08 55.43
N GLN A 305 39.35 24.04 54.84
CA GLN A 305 39.09 24.49 53.47
C GLN A 305 39.35 23.40 52.43
N ARG A 306 40.42 22.61 52.60
CA ARG A 306 40.73 21.48 51.73
C ARG A 306 39.68 20.37 51.87
N GLU A 307 39.23 20.09 53.09
CA GLU A 307 38.18 19.11 53.37
C GLU A 307 36.86 19.49 52.71
N GLN A 308 36.45 20.77 52.81
CA GLN A 308 35.28 21.28 52.09
C GLN A 308 35.41 21.17 50.57
N ALA A 309 36.59 21.40 50.02
CA ALA A 309 36.84 21.25 48.58
C ALA A 309 36.74 19.77 48.13
N VAL A 310 37.21 18.83 48.96
CA VAL A 310 37.05 17.39 48.71
C VAL A 310 35.58 16.98 48.80
N GLU A 311 34.84 17.46 49.79
CA GLU A 311 33.40 17.20 49.95
C GLU A 311 32.60 17.69 48.73
N GLN A 312 32.83 18.93 48.28
CA GLN A 312 32.22 19.48 47.06
C GLN A 312 32.54 18.64 45.82
N LYS A 313 33.79 18.20 45.68
CA LYS A 313 34.20 17.34 44.57
C LYS A 313 33.51 15.97 44.62
N GLN A 314 33.33 15.40 45.82
CA GLN A 314 32.63 14.13 46.01
C GLN A 314 31.14 14.24 45.62
N GLU A 315 30.50 15.37 45.94
CA GLU A 315 29.13 15.68 45.51
C GLU A 315 29.02 15.81 43.98
N GLU A 316 29.95 16.55 43.34
CA GLU A 316 30.01 16.68 41.88
C GLU A 316 30.19 15.32 41.18
N LEU A 317 31.07 14.47 41.71
CA LEU A 317 31.28 13.11 41.19
C LEU A 317 30.02 12.26 41.31
N THR A 318 29.26 12.40 42.40
CA THR A 318 27.98 11.69 42.56
C THR A 318 26.95 12.14 41.53
N GLN A 319 26.83 13.45 41.27
CA GLN A 319 25.95 13.96 40.21
C GLN A 319 26.37 13.50 38.82
N ARG A 320 27.69 13.43 38.55
CA ARG A 320 28.23 12.87 37.30
C ARG A 320 27.92 11.38 37.16
N GLU A 321 27.97 10.60 38.23
CA GLU A 321 27.57 9.19 38.24
C GLU A 321 26.08 9.01 37.94
N GLU A 322 25.20 9.81 38.55
CA GLU A 322 23.76 9.77 38.28
C GLU A 322 23.44 10.11 36.81
N ALA A 323 24.11 11.12 36.24
CA ALA A 323 23.97 11.47 34.83
C ALA A 323 24.51 10.37 33.91
N LEU A 324 25.59 9.69 34.30
CA LEU A 324 26.17 8.57 33.56
C LEU A 324 25.23 7.36 33.54
N ASP A 325 24.53 7.09 34.63
CA ASP A 325 23.53 6.02 34.70
C ASP A 325 22.33 6.29 33.78
N GLU A 326 21.93 7.54 33.59
CA GLU A 326 20.92 7.89 32.59
C GLU A 326 21.42 7.67 31.16
N GLN A 327 22.66 8.09 30.86
CA GLN A 327 23.29 7.82 29.56
C GLN A 327 23.42 6.31 29.28
N ARG A 328 23.66 5.48 30.30
CA ARG A 328 23.68 4.02 30.17
C ARG A 328 22.33 3.46 29.75
N LYS A 329 21.22 3.97 30.31
CA LYS A 329 19.87 3.56 29.90
C LYS A 329 19.59 3.99 28.46
N GLU A 330 19.91 5.23 28.09
CA GLU A 330 19.74 5.70 26.71
C GLU A 330 20.53 4.85 25.70
N ALA A 331 21.77 4.47 26.05
CA ALA A 331 22.60 3.60 25.22
C ALA A 331 22.05 2.18 25.12
N GLN A 332 21.44 1.68 26.19
CA GLN A 332 20.76 0.38 26.16
C GLN A 332 19.51 0.44 25.28
N GLU A 333 18.64 1.43 25.44
CA GLU A 333 17.44 1.61 24.61
C GLU A 333 17.79 1.77 23.12
N THR A 334 18.90 2.47 22.83
CA THR A 334 19.39 2.62 21.46
C THR A 334 19.86 1.28 20.88
N GLN A 335 20.56 0.46 21.67
CA GLN A 335 20.91 -0.90 21.25
C GLN A 335 19.68 -1.79 21.04
N GLU A 336 18.73 -1.77 21.99
CA GLU A 336 17.51 -2.58 21.89
C GLU A 336 16.69 -2.20 20.64
N ARG A 337 16.71 -0.92 20.25
CA ARG A 337 16.15 -0.49 18.96
C ARG A 337 16.90 -1.09 17.77
N ALA A 338 18.24 -1.07 17.79
CA ALA A 338 19.05 -1.67 16.73
C ALA A 338 18.72 -3.16 16.55
N ASP A 339 18.72 -3.91 17.66
CA ASP A 339 18.44 -5.34 17.68
C ASP A 339 17.01 -5.64 17.17
N ARG A 340 16.02 -4.86 17.62
CA ARG A 340 14.63 -4.97 17.17
C ARG A 340 14.49 -4.74 15.67
N LYS A 341 15.10 -3.67 15.13
CA LYS A 341 15.02 -3.35 13.70
C LYS A 341 15.73 -4.40 12.83
N ALA A 342 16.85 -4.94 13.29
CA ALA A 342 17.53 -6.05 12.63
C ALA A 342 16.67 -7.32 12.59
N GLU A 343 16.00 -7.67 13.71
CA GLU A 343 15.11 -8.82 13.78
C GLU A 343 13.89 -8.65 12.87
N GLU A 344 13.23 -7.48 12.89
CA GLU A 344 12.11 -7.17 12.00
C GLU A 344 12.52 -7.30 10.52
N ALA A 345 13.67 -6.72 10.14
CA ALA A 345 14.17 -6.80 8.77
C ALA A 345 14.45 -8.25 8.34
N GLN A 346 15.01 -9.07 9.22
CA GLN A 346 15.24 -10.49 8.95
C GLN A 346 13.92 -11.24 8.74
N GLN A 347 12.95 -11.06 9.65
CA GLN A 347 11.64 -11.72 9.55
C GLN A 347 10.90 -11.31 8.27
N GLU A 348 10.87 -10.01 7.96
CA GLU A 348 10.24 -9.50 6.74
C GLU A 348 10.93 -10.04 5.48
N ARG A 349 12.27 -10.17 5.47
CA ARG A 349 13.02 -10.77 4.36
C ARG A 349 12.62 -12.23 4.11
N GLU A 350 12.45 -13.02 5.18
CA GLU A 350 11.97 -14.40 5.06
C GLU A 350 10.55 -14.46 4.50
N GLU A 351 9.66 -13.59 4.95
CA GLU A 351 8.30 -13.49 4.41
C GLU A 351 8.27 -13.10 2.94
N ILE A 352 9.06 -12.09 2.54
CA ILE A 352 9.21 -11.67 1.15
C ILE A 352 9.71 -12.84 0.29
N ALA A 353 10.68 -13.61 0.78
CA ALA A 353 11.20 -14.77 0.05
C ALA A 353 10.13 -15.86 -0.16
N ARG A 354 9.30 -16.13 0.86
CA ARG A 354 8.14 -17.04 0.74
C ARG A 354 7.14 -16.51 -0.27
N ASP A 355 6.78 -15.23 -0.17
CA ASP A 355 5.81 -14.60 -1.07
C ASP A 355 6.29 -14.59 -2.53
N GLN A 356 7.58 -14.35 -2.76
CA GLN A 356 8.22 -14.43 -4.08
C GLN A 356 8.18 -15.86 -4.65
N GLN A 357 8.44 -16.87 -3.81
CA GLN A 357 8.36 -18.26 -4.23
C GLN A 357 6.93 -18.65 -4.61
N ASP A 358 5.93 -18.18 -3.86
CA ASP A 358 4.52 -18.41 -4.19
C ASP A 358 4.14 -17.77 -5.54
N ILE A 359 4.61 -16.55 -5.81
CA ILE A 359 4.40 -15.89 -7.11
C ILE A 359 5.00 -16.74 -8.23
N ILE A 360 6.23 -17.24 -8.07
CA ILE A 360 6.88 -18.10 -9.07
C ILE A 360 6.07 -19.39 -9.27
N VAL A 361 5.61 -20.04 -8.19
CA VAL A 361 4.80 -21.26 -8.29
C VAL A 361 3.47 -20.99 -8.98
N GLN A 362 2.82 -19.87 -8.70
CA GLN A 362 1.58 -19.46 -9.36
C GLN A 362 1.82 -19.17 -10.85
N GLN A 363 2.90 -18.45 -11.18
CA GLN A 363 3.31 -18.20 -12.55
C GLN A 363 3.63 -19.50 -13.28
N ASP A 364 4.37 -20.42 -12.66
CA ASP A 364 4.68 -21.75 -13.21
C ASP A 364 3.42 -22.61 -13.41
N ALA A 365 2.45 -22.56 -12.49
CA ALA A 365 1.14 -23.19 -12.66
C ALA A 365 0.35 -22.55 -13.80
N GLN A 366 0.53 -21.24 -14.02
CA GLN A 366 -0.06 -20.50 -15.12
C GLN A 366 0.68 -20.71 -16.46
N THR A 367 1.97 -20.99 -16.50
CA THR A 367 2.72 -21.28 -17.74
C THR A 367 2.88 -22.77 -18.03
N GLY A 368 2.60 -23.63 -17.05
CA GLY A 368 2.62 -25.07 -17.22
C GLY A 368 1.66 -25.50 -18.33
N ALA A 369 2.12 -26.34 -19.24
CA ALA A 369 1.32 -26.93 -20.31
C ALA A 369 0.22 -27.80 -19.70
N VAL A 370 -0.88 -27.17 -19.29
CA VAL A 370 -2.08 -27.86 -18.84
C VAL A 370 -2.57 -28.68 -20.03
N THR A 371 -2.50 -30.01 -19.90
CA THR A 371 -2.99 -30.94 -20.92
C THR A 371 -4.51 -30.97 -20.81
N GLY A 372 -5.18 -30.28 -21.72
CA GLY A 372 -6.63 -30.19 -21.79
C GLY A 372 -7.09 -29.93 -23.21
N VAL A 373 -8.38 -30.03 -23.46
CA VAL A 373 -8.97 -29.76 -24.78
C VAL A 373 -9.51 -28.33 -24.83
N ILE A 374 -9.36 -27.66 -25.97
CA ILE A 374 -9.87 -26.29 -26.15
C ILE A 374 -11.35 -26.34 -26.51
N GLY A 375 -12.14 -25.51 -25.83
CA GLY A 375 -13.55 -25.27 -26.08
C GLY A 375 -13.89 -23.78 -26.04
N LEU A 376 -15.19 -23.49 -26.09
CA LEU A 376 -15.71 -22.14 -25.99
C LEU A 376 -16.89 -22.11 -25.01
N ARG A 377 -16.83 -21.18 -24.06
CA ARG A 377 -17.95 -20.87 -23.15
C ARG A 377 -18.65 -19.60 -23.61
N MET A 378 -19.94 -19.70 -23.86
CA MET A 378 -20.78 -18.55 -24.22
C MET A 378 -20.90 -17.58 -23.05
N ALA A 379 -20.96 -16.26 -23.33
CA ALA A 379 -21.13 -15.25 -22.30
C ALA A 379 -22.48 -15.37 -21.58
N ASP A 380 -23.54 -15.72 -22.33
CA ASP A 380 -24.86 -16.07 -21.83
C ASP A 380 -25.58 -16.95 -22.87
N GLY A 381 -26.81 -17.40 -22.58
CA GLY A 381 -27.58 -18.31 -23.43
C GLY A 381 -28.04 -17.74 -24.78
N ASN A 382 -27.92 -16.43 -25.01
CA ASN A 382 -28.36 -15.76 -26.24
C ASN A 382 -27.25 -14.94 -26.91
N SER A 383 -26.08 -14.83 -26.28
CA SER A 383 -24.91 -14.16 -26.81
C SER A 383 -24.25 -14.99 -27.92
N ARG A 384 -23.67 -14.32 -28.91
CA ARG A 384 -22.78 -14.94 -29.91
C ARG A 384 -21.32 -14.83 -29.52
N LEU A 385 -21.05 -14.08 -28.47
CA LEU A 385 -19.74 -13.86 -27.91
C LEU A 385 -19.52 -14.83 -26.75
N GLY A 386 -18.27 -15.22 -26.59
CA GLY A 386 -17.85 -16.09 -25.52
C GLY A 386 -16.37 -15.92 -25.24
N ARG A 387 -15.85 -16.85 -24.46
CA ARG A 387 -14.43 -16.94 -24.15
C ARG A 387 -13.90 -18.31 -24.52
N VAL A 388 -12.64 -18.36 -24.92
CA VAL A 388 -11.94 -19.62 -25.13
C VAL A 388 -11.64 -20.23 -23.77
N VAL A 389 -11.90 -21.52 -23.62
CA VAL A 389 -11.64 -22.25 -22.38
C VAL A 389 -10.81 -23.48 -22.69
N LYS A 390 -9.94 -23.88 -21.77
CA LYS A 390 -9.28 -25.18 -21.80
C LYS A 390 -9.94 -26.03 -20.73
N VAL A 391 -10.45 -27.20 -21.11
CA VAL A 391 -11.23 -28.06 -20.22
C VAL A 391 -10.57 -29.41 -20.04
N ASN A 392 -10.80 -30.00 -18.87
CA ASN A 392 -10.43 -31.38 -18.59
C ASN A 392 -11.36 -32.30 -19.41
N PRO A 393 -10.84 -33.14 -20.30
CA PRO A 393 -11.68 -33.99 -21.16
C PRO A 393 -12.48 -35.04 -20.38
N SER A 394 -12.06 -35.39 -19.16
CA SER A 394 -12.70 -36.43 -18.34
C SER A 394 -13.79 -35.88 -17.43
N SER A 395 -13.61 -34.67 -16.88
CA SER A 395 -14.57 -34.07 -15.93
C SER A 395 -15.40 -32.93 -16.53
N GLY A 396 -14.97 -32.34 -17.64
CA GLY A 396 -15.58 -31.11 -18.18
C GLY A 396 -15.25 -29.85 -17.38
N GLU A 397 -14.39 -29.94 -16.37
CA GLU A 397 -13.95 -28.82 -15.56
C GLU A 397 -13.12 -27.82 -16.38
N GLU A 398 -13.37 -26.52 -16.20
CA GLU A 398 -12.56 -25.47 -16.81
C GLU A 398 -11.20 -25.40 -16.13
N LEU A 399 -10.16 -25.83 -16.83
CA LEU A 399 -8.78 -25.77 -16.38
C LEU A 399 -8.16 -24.39 -16.61
N ARG A 400 -8.64 -23.66 -17.63
CA ARG A 400 -8.18 -22.31 -17.98
C ARG A 400 -9.20 -21.56 -18.80
N THR A 401 -9.16 -20.24 -18.76
CA THR A 401 -10.03 -19.37 -19.56
C THR A 401 -9.25 -18.19 -20.16
N SER A 402 -9.59 -17.76 -21.37
CA SER A 402 -8.96 -16.60 -22.03
C SER A 402 -9.36 -15.29 -21.37
N ALA A 403 -8.44 -14.31 -21.32
CA ALA A 403 -8.75 -12.94 -20.90
C ALA A 403 -9.79 -12.26 -21.82
N LEU A 404 -9.76 -12.59 -23.12
CA LEU A 404 -10.81 -12.18 -24.06
C LEU A 404 -12.14 -12.88 -23.75
N ASN A 405 -13.18 -12.12 -23.46
CA ASN A 405 -14.56 -12.58 -23.25
C ASN A 405 -15.53 -12.19 -24.38
N THR A 406 -15.00 -11.58 -25.45
CA THR A 406 -15.72 -11.12 -26.64
C THR A 406 -15.34 -11.88 -27.90
N VAL A 407 -14.96 -13.16 -27.77
CA VAL A 407 -14.60 -14.01 -28.91
C VAL A 407 -15.88 -14.49 -29.60
N SER A 408 -15.98 -14.29 -30.91
CA SER A 408 -17.14 -14.77 -31.69
C SER A 408 -17.14 -16.30 -31.78
N ALA A 409 -18.18 -16.92 -31.22
CA ALA A 409 -18.28 -18.36 -31.01
C ALA A 409 -18.11 -19.22 -32.27
N ARG A 410 -18.41 -18.64 -33.44
CA ARG A 410 -18.41 -19.34 -34.74
C ARG A 410 -17.14 -19.15 -35.55
N THR A 411 -16.11 -18.53 -34.98
CA THR A 411 -14.92 -18.09 -35.73
C THR A 411 -13.61 -18.72 -35.28
N LEU A 412 -13.66 -19.60 -34.26
CA LEU A 412 -12.48 -20.32 -33.80
C LEU A 412 -11.93 -21.24 -34.89
N SER A 413 -10.69 -21.00 -35.28
CA SER A 413 -9.93 -21.86 -36.19
C SER A 413 -8.58 -22.22 -35.57
N PHE A 414 -8.23 -23.50 -35.64
CA PHE A 414 -6.97 -24.02 -35.12
C PHE A 414 -5.97 -24.18 -36.26
N SER A 415 -4.79 -23.59 -36.12
CA SER A 415 -3.70 -23.72 -37.09
C SER A 415 -2.39 -24.00 -36.36
N GLY A 416 -2.07 -25.29 -36.23
CA GLY A 416 -0.88 -25.75 -35.50
C GLY A 416 -0.89 -25.26 -34.05
N THR A 417 0.06 -24.39 -33.70
CA THR A 417 0.26 -23.82 -32.36
C THR A 417 -0.47 -22.49 -32.15
N ARG A 418 -1.50 -22.19 -32.93
CA ARG A 418 -2.24 -20.91 -32.89
C ARG A 418 -3.74 -21.15 -32.94
N ILE A 419 -4.47 -20.33 -32.18
CA ILE A 419 -5.92 -20.19 -32.30
C ILE A 419 -6.18 -18.85 -33.00
N LEU A 420 -6.93 -18.88 -34.09
CA LEU A 420 -7.36 -17.69 -34.82
C LEU A 420 -8.85 -17.48 -34.57
N ALA A 421 -9.24 -16.23 -34.32
CA ALA A 421 -10.64 -15.89 -34.10
C ALA A 421 -10.97 -14.45 -34.52
N VAL A 422 -12.27 -14.16 -34.58
CA VAL A 422 -12.80 -12.80 -34.59
C VAL A 422 -13.20 -12.45 -33.16
N ALA A 423 -12.72 -11.32 -32.64
CA ALA A 423 -13.02 -10.87 -31.28
C ALA A 423 -13.29 -9.36 -31.22
N GLY A 424 -14.04 -8.94 -30.20
CA GLY A 424 -14.40 -7.55 -29.96
C GLY A 424 -15.90 -7.29 -30.10
N GLU A 425 -16.30 -6.06 -29.76
CA GLU A 425 -17.67 -5.56 -29.90
C GLU A 425 -17.62 -4.14 -30.45
N ASN A 426 -18.54 -3.78 -31.35
CA ASN A 426 -18.71 -2.41 -31.84
C ASN A 426 -19.52 -1.57 -30.82
N ARG A 427 -18.97 -1.42 -29.61
CA ARG A 427 -19.54 -0.60 -28.53
C ARG A 427 -18.51 0.43 -28.07
N GLY A 428 -18.90 1.70 -28.01
CA GLY A 428 -18.01 2.80 -27.65
C GLY A 428 -16.86 2.97 -28.65
N SER A 429 -15.61 2.99 -28.17
CA SER A 429 -14.39 2.96 -28.99
C SER A 429 -13.96 1.55 -29.42
N GLY A 430 -14.74 0.52 -29.07
CA GLY A 430 -14.44 -0.87 -29.39
C GLY A 430 -14.57 -1.17 -30.89
N ALA A 431 -13.70 -2.06 -31.37
CA ALA A 431 -13.71 -2.54 -32.74
C ALA A 431 -13.65 -4.08 -32.77
N VAL A 432 -14.31 -4.68 -33.76
CA VAL A 432 -14.24 -6.12 -34.01
C VAL A 432 -13.04 -6.42 -34.93
N ARG A 433 -12.14 -7.30 -34.50
CA ARG A 433 -10.83 -7.55 -35.14
C ARG A 433 -10.54 -9.05 -35.28
N LEU A 434 -9.60 -9.37 -36.16
CA LEU A 434 -8.94 -10.68 -36.14
C LEU A 434 -7.94 -10.72 -34.98
N VAL A 435 -7.88 -11.85 -34.28
CA VAL A 435 -6.94 -12.09 -33.18
C VAL A 435 -6.28 -13.44 -33.29
N GLU A 436 -5.04 -13.52 -32.80
CA GLU A 436 -4.28 -14.74 -32.55
C GLU A 436 -4.22 -14.98 -31.04
N ILE A 437 -4.58 -16.18 -30.62
CA ILE A 437 -4.59 -16.62 -29.22
C ILE A 437 -3.63 -17.81 -29.07
N ASN A 438 -2.80 -17.79 -28.04
CA ASN A 438 -1.91 -18.90 -27.71
C ASN A 438 -2.75 -20.07 -27.14
N PRO A 439 -2.66 -21.30 -27.68
CA PRO A 439 -3.48 -22.43 -27.23
C PRO A 439 -3.13 -22.94 -25.82
N ASP A 440 -1.95 -22.61 -25.29
CA ASP A 440 -1.51 -23.03 -23.97
C ASP A 440 -1.88 -22.03 -22.88
N THR A 441 -1.56 -20.75 -23.10
CA THR A 441 -1.85 -19.68 -22.14
C THR A 441 -3.25 -19.10 -22.27
N LEU A 442 -3.90 -19.27 -23.43
CA LEU A 442 -5.16 -18.62 -23.82
C LEU A 442 -5.11 -17.09 -23.87
N GLU A 443 -3.90 -16.53 -23.94
CA GLU A 443 -3.67 -15.10 -24.07
C GLU A 443 -3.65 -14.67 -25.54
N MET A 444 -4.09 -13.45 -25.79
CA MET A 444 -4.00 -12.84 -27.11
C MET A 444 -2.54 -12.50 -27.41
N VAL A 445 -2.00 -13.11 -28.47
CA VAL A 445 -0.63 -12.90 -28.94
C VAL A 445 -0.59 -11.75 -29.95
N LYS A 446 -1.63 -11.62 -30.77
CA LYS A 446 -1.67 -10.64 -31.86
C LYS A 446 -3.09 -10.20 -32.19
N GLN A 447 -3.22 -8.97 -32.68
CA GLN A 447 -4.45 -8.40 -33.21
C GLN A 447 -4.18 -7.81 -34.62
N GLY A 448 -5.16 -7.93 -35.53
CA GLY A 448 -5.10 -7.35 -36.87
C GLY A 448 -5.64 -5.90 -36.94
N ASP A 449 -5.22 -5.17 -37.98
CA ASP A 449 -5.47 -3.72 -38.16
C ASP A 449 -6.73 -3.37 -38.96
N ASP A 450 -7.47 -4.35 -39.46
CA ASP A 450 -8.72 -4.13 -40.22
C ASP A 450 -9.97 -4.36 -39.35
N ASP A 451 -10.99 -3.52 -39.52
CA ASP A 451 -12.30 -3.70 -38.90
C ASP A 451 -13.04 -4.87 -39.58
N ILE A 452 -13.44 -5.85 -38.78
CA ILE A 452 -14.14 -7.05 -39.22
C ILE A 452 -15.64 -6.86 -38.97
N HIS A 453 -16.45 -7.32 -39.92
CA HIS A 453 -17.91 -7.32 -39.75
C HIS A 453 -18.29 -8.27 -38.59
N PRO A 454 -19.15 -7.87 -37.63
CA PRO A 454 -19.48 -8.70 -36.46
C PRO A 454 -20.04 -10.09 -36.78
N GLU A 455 -20.73 -10.21 -37.93
CA GLU A 455 -21.27 -11.49 -38.44
C GLU A 455 -20.32 -12.28 -39.32
N SER A 456 -19.11 -11.77 -39.55
CA SER A 456 -18.13 -12.47 -40.37
C SER A 456 -17.82 -13.82 -39.76
N LEU A 457 -17.87 -14.86 -40.58
CA LEU A 457 -17.19 -16.10 -40.27
C LEU A 457 -15.71 -15.98 -40.61
N LEU A 458 -14.95 -16.98 -40.21
CA LEU A 458 -13.54 -17.11 -40.57
C LEU A 458 -13.40 -18.32 -41.48
N TRP A 459 -12.87 -18.11 -42.69
CA TRP A 459 -12.62 -19.19 -43.64
C TRP A 459 -11.13 -19.34 -43.89
N MET A 460 -10.66 -20.58 -43.92
CA MET A 460 -9.25 -20.92 -44.13
C MET A 460 -9.06 -21.63 -45.47
N ASN A 461 -8.02 -21.25 -46.20
CA ASN A 461 -7.52 -22.01 -47.35
C ASN A 461 -5.99 -22.00 -47.35
N GLY A 462 -5.40 -23.11 -46.87
CA GLY A 462 -3.99 -23.15 -46.50
C GLY A 462 -3.68 -22.11 -45.42
N ASN A 463 -2.61 -21.33 -45.62
CA ASN A 463 -2.19 -20.27 -44.69
C ASN A 463 -2.89 -18.92 -44.93
N ASN A 464 -3.99 -18.92 -45.67
CA ASN A 464 -4.76 -17.71 -45.96
C ASN A 464 -6.05 -17.71 -45.16
N ILE A 465 -6.27 -16.60 -44.46
CA ILE A 465 -7.48 -16.31 -43.70
C ILE A 465 -8.37 -15.45 -44.57
N TYR A 466 -9.67 -15.72 -44.61
CA TYR A 466 -10.65 -14.88 -45.28
C TYR A 466 -11.71 -14.46 -44.27
N ALA A 467 -12.01 -13.16 -44.28
CA ALA A 467 -13.03 -12.55 -43.42
C ALA A 467 -13.67 -11.36 -44.15
N ILE A 468 -14.86 -10.97 -43.71
CA ILE A 468 -15.57 -9.80 -44.21
C ILE A 468 -15.11 -8.58 -43.42
N THR A 469 -14.48 -7.63 -44.09
CA THR A 469 -14.09 -6.35 -43.50
C THR A 469 -15.13 -5.26 -43.77
N VAL A 470 -15.26 -4.33 -42.84
CA VAL A 470 -16.08 -3.12 -43.00
C VAL A 470 -15.19 -1.96 -43.43
N SER A 471 -15.53 -1.30 -44.54
CA SER A 471 -14.84 -0.10 -45.01
C SER A 471 -15.85 0.87 -45.60
N SER A 472 -15.88 2.09 -45.06
CA SER A 472 -16.78 3.17 -45.54
C SER A 472 -18.25 2.75 -45.62
N GLY A 473 -18.72 1.96 -44.65
CA GLY A 473 -20.10 1.47 -44.58
C GLY A 473 -20.46 0.34 -45.56
N SER A 474 -19.48 -0.18 -46.31
CA SER A 474 -19.65 -1.34 -47.20
C SER A 474 -18.82 -2.53 -46.72
N ASN A 475 -19.29 -3.74 -47.05
CA ASN A 475 -18.68 -4.99 -46.68
C ASN A 475 -17.86 -5.55 -47.84
N TYR A 476 -16.63 -5.99 -47.56
CA TYR A 476 -15.75 -6.57 -48.56
C TYR A 476 -15.20 -7.89 -48.07
N LEU A 477 -15.08 -8.87 -48.96
CA LEU A 477 -14.32 -10.07 -48.65
C LEU A 477 -12.84 -9.73 -48.71
N THR A 478 -12.11 -10.08 -47.66
CA THR A 478 -10.69 -9.74 -47.54
C THR A 478 -9.89 -10.99 -47.19
N ARG A 479 -8.74 -11.15 -47.86
CA ARG A 479 -7.76 -12.20 -47.61
C ARG A 479 -6.63 -11.63 -46.75
N PHE A 480 -6.25 -12.36 -45.72
CA PHE A 480 -5.15 -12.07 -44.82
C PHE A 480 -4.15 -13.22 -44.82
N SER A 481 -2.90 -12.93 -44.45
CA SER A 481 -1.93 -13.95 -44.10
C SER A 481 -2.27 -14.56 -42.73
N ILE A 482 -1.62 -15.68 -42.40
CA ILE A 482 -1.72 -16.29 -41.07
C ILE A 482 -1.30 -15.34 -39.93
N ASP A 483 -0.46 -14.35 -40.24
CA ASP A 483 -0.01 -13.32 -39.30
C ASP A 483 -0.95 -12.11 -39.24
N LEU A 484 -2.22 -12.28 -39.65
CA LEU A 484 -3.28 -11.28 -39.59
C LEU A 484 -3.06 -10.04 -40.48
N VAL A 485 -2.16 -10.11 -41.46
CA VAL A 485 -1.85 -8.98 -42.36
C VAL A 485 -2.68 -9.09 -43.64
N ARG A 486 -3.43 -8.04 -43.98
CA ARG A 486 -4.23 -7.97 -45.20
C ARG A 486 -3.38 -8.15 -46.46
N GLN A 487 -3.79 -9.05 -47.34
CA GLN A 487 -3.10 -9.41 -48.59
C GLN A 487 -3.90 -9.03 -49.85
N ALA A 488 -5.23 -9.16 -49.80
CA ALA A 488 -6.11 -8.82 -50.91
C ALA A 488 -7.52 -8.48 -50.42
N ARG A 489 -8.30 -7.74 -51.21
CA ARG A 489 -9.69 -7.37 -50.91
C ARG A 489 -10.52 -7.41 -52.19
N SER A 490 -11.76 -7.88 -52.11
CA SER A 490 -12.68 -7.85 -53.25
C SER A 490 -12.92 -6.41 -53.72
N ALA A 491 -12.97 -6.20 -55.04
CA ALA A 491 -13.31 -4.90 -55.61
C ALA A 491 -14.80 -4.56 -55.47
N VAL A 492 -15.64 -5.59 -55.38
CA VAL A 492 -17.10 -5.47 -55.27
C VAL A 492 -17.54 -5.75 -53.82
N PRO A 493 -18.52 -4.99 -53.29
CA PRO A 493 -19.11 -5.28 -52.00
C PRO A 493 -19.79 -6.65 -51.95
N VAL A 494 -19.63 -7.34 -50.82
CA VAL A 494 -20.24 -8.65 -50.54
C VAL A 494 -21.38 -8.52 -49.54
N HIS A 495 -22.26 -9.52 -49.52
CA HIS A 495 -23.34 -9.57 -48.54
C HIS A 495 -22.78 -9.69 -47.10
N PRO A 496 -23.38 -9.04 -46.07
CA PRO A 496 -22.94 -9.17 -44.67
C PRO A 496 -22.96 -10.60 -44.12
N TYR A 497 -23.82 -11.45 -44.68
CA TYR A 497 -23.93 -12.89 -44.36
C TYR A 497 -23.38 -13.77 -45.48
N ALA A 498 -22.52 -13.22 -46.35
CA ALA A 498 -21.91 -13.99 -47.41
C ALA A 498 -21.13 -15.18 -46.84
N SER A 499 -21.16 -16.31 -47.55
CA SER A 499 -20.35 -17.49 -47.26
C SER A 499 -19.25 -17.64 -48.30
N VAL A 500 -18.17 -18.31 -47.93
CA VAL A 500 -17.05 -18.59 -48.83
C VAL A 500 -16.97 -20.10 -49.06
N LEU A 501 -16.99 -20.49 -50.33
CA LEU A 501 -16.79 -21.88 -50.75
C LEU A 501 -15.62 -21.95 -51.73
N PHE A 502 -14.66 -22.82 -51.45
CA PHE A 502 -13.51 -23.07 -52.33
C PHE A 502 -13.79 -24.28 -53.23
N GLN A 503 -13.64 -24.11 -54.54
CA GLN A 503 -13.73 -25.17 -55.54
C GLN A 503 -12.55 -25.12 -56.50
N GLY A 504 -11.54 -25.96 -56.25
CA GLY A 504 -10.30 -25.94 -57.02
C GLY A 504 -9.63 -24.57 -56.95
N ASN A 505 -9.52 -23.89 -58.08
CA ASN A 505 -8.95 -22.55 -58.16
C ASN A 505 -9.99 -21.42 -58.08
N MET A 506 -11.25 -21.71 -57.70
CA MET A 506 -12.34 -20.74 -57.60
C MET A 506 -12.75 -20.52 -56.15
N LEU A 507 -13.15 -19.28 -55.85
CA LEU A 507 -13.83 -18.88 -54.62
C LEU A 507 -15.24 -18.41 -54.97
N LEU A 508 -16.27 -19.05 -54.44
CA LEU A 508 -17.65 -18.63 -54.58
C LEU A 508 -18.12 -17.90 -53.32
N THR A 509 -18.79 -16.77 -53.53
CA THR A 509 -19.41 -15.96 -52.47
C THR A 509 -20.64 -15.21 -53.00
N GLN A 510 -21.18 -14.25 -52.27
CA GLN A 510 -22.37 -13.49 -52.66
C GLN A 510 -22.07 -11.99 -52.72
N ARG A 511 -22.52 -11.33 -53.80
CA ARG A 511 -22.57 -9.87 -53.89
C ARG A 511 -23.54 -9.32 -52.84
N ASN A 512 -23.53 -8.01 -52.63
CA ASN A 512 -24.42 -7.34 -51.69
C ASN A 512 -25.93 -7.58 -51.94
N ASP A 513 -26.34 -7.90 -53.17
CA ASP A 513 -27.73 -8.24 -53.52
C ASP A 513 -28.08 -9.73 -53.36
N GLY A 514 -27.13 -10.55 -52.90
CA GLY A 514 -27.28 -11.99 -52.72
C GLY A 514 -26.97 -12.84 -53.96
N SER A 515 -26.70 -12.22 -55.13
CA SER A 515 -26.31 -12.94 -56.34
C SER A 515 -24.93 -13.59 -56.21
N VAL A 516 -24.70 -14.67 -56.95
CA VAL A 516 -23.43 -15.43 -56.90
C VAL A 516 -22.28 -14.59 -57.45
N LEU A 517 -21.18 -14.57 -56.72
CA LEU A 517 -19.91 -13.93 -57.09
C LEU A 517 -18.80 -14.99 -57.14
N ILE A 518 -18.09 -15.08 -58.27
CA ILE A 518 -16.95 -15.98 -58.44
C ILE A 518 -15.67 -15.16 -58.48
N LEU A 519 -14.75 -15.44 -57.55
CA LEU A 519 -13.48 -14.74 -57.40
C LEU A 519 -12.29 -15.69 -57.58
N ASN A 520 -11.14 -15.11 -57.93
CA ASN A 520 -9.84 -15.73 -57.77
C ASN A 520 -9.47 -15.74 -56.27
N PRO A 521 -9.16 -16.89 -55.65
CA PRO A 521 -8.83 -16.95 -54.22
C PRO A 521 -7.54 -16.20 -53.88
N SER A 522 -6.59 -16.09 -54.81
CA SER A 522 -5.28 -15.43 -54.57
C SER A 522 -5.38 -13.91 -54.44
N ASP A 523 -6.17 -13.25 -55.29
CA ASP A 523 -6.21 -11.77 -55.38
C ASP A 523 -7.61 -11.18 -55.21
N LEU A 524 -8.63 -12.02 -55.05
CA LEU A 524 -10.04 -11.65 -54.90
C LEU A 524 -10.60 -10.84 -56.08
N THR A 525 -9.99 -10.95 -57.26
CA THR A 525 -10.52 -10.38 -58.49
C THR A 525 -11.67 -11.22 -59.03
N GLU A 526 -12.66 -10.55 -59.62
CA GLU A 526 -13.81 -11.21 -60.22
C GLU A 526 -13.41 -11.99 -61.47
N ARG A 527 -13.79 -13.27 -61.53
CA ARG A 527 -13.65 -14.06 -62.74
C ARG A 527 -14.76 -13.68 -63.70
N LYS A 528 -14.41 -12.93 -64.75
CA LYS A 528 -15.30 -12.74 -65.90
C LYS A 528 -15.45 -14.10 -66.59
N GLN A 529 -16.71 -14.50 -66.82
CA GLN A 529 -17.02 -15.67 -67.67
C GLN A 529 -16.51 -15.45 -69.10
#